data_AF-A0A357LTR8-F1
#
_entry.id   AF-A0A357LTR8-F1
#
_cell.length_a   1.000
_cell.length_b   1.000
_cell.length_c   1.000
_cell.angle_alpha   90.00
_cell.angle_beta   90.00
_cell.angle_gamma   90.00
#
_symmetry.space_group_name_H-M   'P 1'
#
loop_
_entity.id
_entity.type
_entity.pdbx_description
1 polymer ?
#
loop_
_entity_poly.entity_id
_entity_poly.type
_entity_poly.pdbx_seq_one_letter_code
_entity_poly.pdbx_strand_id
1 'polypeptide(L)'
;VTEAIFSYCGVKVKIDTDRHIGAEAASVRADGEAIGHVMTAEYGSQMLSLGGVDHLTGGSKPEGRKTCDALLRLCNKEAVELTIDGGSSIIVQAGHAPVIDGKAEERMRVGCGSATIGMFASQWQGLVDEVVVVDDHITGVVSEHQAGKVIDWAATGIRINGRRSTPGRYFKVAEPGNGWGGTNIDDPLAILGQWRATKGARAGLSLLMVSTTGEHAGYYVLNDALEPVMLPMPAALQTSVDLIAQNCEPALCTVLFMCGAGGSLRSGVTDNPIHLTRSVHSDETSVTIGGAPTYRWPGGGITVMVDVMEVPDGAFGYVPTPALVAPLEFTTRRDAYQRLGGHNAHIRNLDDVLETGGEYGAGVRVIGGDP
;
A
#
# COMPACT_ATOMS: atom_id res chain seq x y z
N VAL A 1 -19.00 -22.89 6.96
CA VAL A 1 -18.95 -21.60 6.23
C VAL A 1 -20.28 -20.91 6.38
N THR A 2 -20.29 -19.66 6.83
CA THR A 2 -21.48 -18.81 6.80
C THR A 2 -21.35 -17.87 5.60
N GLU A 3 -22.36 -17.85 4.72
CA GLU A 3 -22.50 -16.83 3.68
C GLU A 3 -22.92 -15.52 4.33
N ALA A 4 -21.97 -14.87 4.97
CA ALA A 4 -22.22 -13.70 5.78
C ALA A 4 -22.40 -12.47 4.90
N ILE A 5 -23.57 -11.85 4.98
CA ILE A 5 -23.89 -10.61 4.27
C ILE A 5 -23.35 -9.41 5.06
N PHE A 6 -22.48 -8.62 4.43
CA PHE A 6 -21.82 -7.46 5.01
C PHE A 6 -22.22 -6.16 4.30
N SER A 7 -23.16 -5.43 4.92
CA SER A 7 -23.50 -4.06 4.52
C SER A 7 -22.57 -2.99 5.11
N TYR A 8 -21.67 -3.39 6.01
CA TYR A 8 -20.75 -2.53 6.76
C TYR A 8 -19.30 -3.03 6.58
N CYS A 9 -18.89 -3.27 5.33
CA CYS A 9 -17.53 -3.72 5.00
C CYS A 9 -16.87 -2.78 4.00
N GLY A 10 -15.57 -2.94 3.85
CA GLY A 10 -14.78 -2.24 2.85
C GLY A 10 -13.44 -2.94 2.64
N VAL A 11 -12.60 -2.33 1.80
CA VAL A 11 -11.21 -2.76 1.63
C VAL A 11 -10.26 -1.62 1.96
N LYS A 12 -9.08 -1.99 2.44
CA LYS A 12 -7.90 -1.12 2.51
C LYS A 12 -6.97 -1.52 1.38
N VAL A 13 -6.60 -0.56 0.53
CA VAL A 13 -5.69 -0.79 -0.58
C VAL A 13 -4.37 -0.09 -0.27
N LYS A 14 -3.27 -0.85 -0.19
CA LYS A 14 -1.90 -0.32 -0.17
C LYS A 14 -1.39 -0.36 -1.60
N ILE A 15 -0.84 0.75 -2.07
CA ILE A 15 -0.34 0.94 -3.43
C ILE A 15 1.12 1.34 -3.32
N ASP A 16 2.03 0.43 -3.69
CA ASP A 16 3.45 0.72 -3.66
C ASP A 16 3.83 1.63 -4.83
N THR A 17 4.15 2.89 -4.52
CA THR A 17 4.52 3.89 -5.51
C THR A 17 5.08 5.14 -4.85
N ASP A 18 6.10 5.72 -5.48
CA ASP A 18 6.59 7.05 -5.15
C ASP A 18 5.74 8.16 -5.80
N ARG A 19 4.85 7.82 -6.74
CA ARG A 19 4.01 8.81 -7.42
C ARG A 19 2.92 9.34 -6.50
N HIS A 20 2.70 10.64 -6.59
CA HIS A 20 1.55 11.26 -5.94
C HIS A 20 0.26 10.92 -6.69
N ILE A 21 -0.69 10.23 -6.05
CA ILE A 21 -1.96 9.86 -6.66
C ILE A 21 -3.09 10.87 -6.38
N GLY A 22 -2.91 11.74 -5.38
CA GLY A 22 -3.89 12.75 -4.95
C GLY A 22 -3.77 13.07 -3.47
N ALA A 23 -4.42 14.16 -3.06
CA ALA A 23 -4.36 14.63 -1.68
C ALA A 23 -5.06 13.66 -0.70
N GLU A 24 -4.57 13.59 0.55
CA GLU A 24 -5.28 12.89 1.62
C GLU A 24 -6.73 13.40 1.73
N ALA A 25 -7.67 12.48 1.95
CA ALA A 25 -9.12 12.66 1.94
C ALA A 25 -9.75 13.02 0.58
N ALA A 26 -8.99 13.07 -0.53
CA ALA A 26 -9.58 13.19 -1.86
C ALA A 26 -10.49 11.99 -2.17
N SER A 27 -11.65 12.25 -2.78
CA SER A 27 -12.60 11.19 -3.14
C SER A 27 -11.98 10.25 -4.16
N VAL A 28 -12.21 8.96 -3.98
CA VAL A 28 -11.88 7.92 -4.95
C VAL A 28 -13.17 7.50 -5.64
N ARG A 29 -13.13 7.42 -6.97
CA ARG A 29 -14.30 7.11 -7.79
C ARG A 29 -14.12 5.86 -8.62
N ALA A 30 -15.20 5.10 -8.79
CA ALA A 30 -15.32 4.03 -9.77
C ALA A 30 -16.51 4.33 -10.68
N ASP A 31 -16.28 4.39 -12.00
CA ASP A 31 -17.29 4.79 -12.99
C ASP A 31 -18.01 6.11 -12.63
N GLY A 32 -17.27 7.07 -12.06
CA GLY A 32 -17.77 8.39 -11.66
C GLY A 32 -18.44 8.46 -10.29
N GLU A 33 -18.81 7.33 -9.69
CA GLU A 33 -19.41 7.28 -8.35
C GLU A 33 -18.32 7.31 -7.26
N ALA A 34 -18.52 8.09 -6.19
CA ALA A 34 -17.58 8.15 -5.07
C ALA A 34 -17.72 6.89 -4.21
N ILE A 35 -16.66 6.08 -4.12
CA ILE A 35 -16.68 4.79 -3.42
C ILE A 35 -15.73 4.73 -2.22
N GLY A 36 -15.03 5.82 -1.92
CA GLY A 36 -14.02 5.89 -0.87
C GLY A 36 -13.18 7.15 -0.94
N HIS A 37 -12.01 7.11 -0.31
CA HIS A 37 -11.07 8.23 -0.29
C HIS A 37 -9.60 7.76 -0.19
N VAL A 38 -8.69 8.64 -0.58
CA VAL A 38 -7.26 8.52 -0.29
C VAL A 38 -7.05 8.69 1.20
N MET A 39 -6.43 7.71 1.86
CA MET A 39 -6.08 7.79 3.28
C MET A 39 -4.58 8.08 3.45
N THR A 40 -4.15 8.20 4.70
CA THR A 40 -2.76 8.52 5.03
C THR A 40 -1.78 7.55 4.37
N ALA A 41 -0.79 8.10 3.67
CA ALA A 41 0.29 7.33 3.08
C ALA A 41 1.22 6.78 4.17
N GLU A 42 1.68 5.54 3.99
CA GLU A 42 2.58 4.86 4.91
C GLU A 42 3.76 4.27 4.15
N TYR A 43 4.98 4.48 4.67
CA TYR A 43 6.24 3.90 4.17
C TYR A 43 6.35 3.81 2.63
N GLY A 44 6.24 4.96 1.93
CA GLY A 44 6.38 5.03 0.46
C GLY A 44 5.26 4.32 -0.33
N SER A 45 4.15 4.02 0.32
CA SER A 45 2.94 3.54 -0.32
C SER A 45 1.83 4.58 -0.18
N GLN A 46 1.12 4.81 -1.27
CA GLN A 46 -0.16 5.50 -1.23
C GLN A 46 -1.24 4.54 -0.76
N MET A 47 -2.30 5.04 -0.15
CA MET A 47 -3.28 4.19 0.51
C MET A 47 -4.72 4.65 0.24
N LEU A 48 -5.63 3.70 0.04
CA LEU A 48 -7.05 3.95 -0.18
C LEU A 48 -7.92 3.25 0.85
N SER A 49 -8.98 3.91 1.28
CA SER A 49 -10.09 3.31 2.03
C SER A 49 -11.33 3.30 1.13
N LEU A 50 -11.73 2.12 0.68
CA LEU A 50 -12.88 1.93 -0.21
C LEU A 50 -14.02 1.19 0.51
N GLY A 51 -15.27 1.52 0.19
CA GLY A 51 -16.44 0.95 0.82
C GLY A 51 -16.80 1.58 2.15
N GLY A 52 -17.45 0.81 3.01
CA GLY A 52 -18.04 1.29 4.26
C GLY A 52 -19.54 1.54 4.13
N VAL A 53 -20.18 1.77 5.28
CA VAL A 53 -21.64 1.92 5.39
C VAL A 53 -22.19 3.07 4.56
N ASP A 54 -21.47 4.19 4.53
CA ASP A 54 -21.90 5.40 3.83
C ASP A 54 -21.94 5.15 2.32
N HIS A 55 -20.93 4.49 1.75
CA HIS A 55 -20.87 4.20 0.32
C HIS A 55 -21.75 3.02 -0.10
N LEU A 56 -21.87 1.97 0.72
CA LEU A 56 -22.71 0.81 0.38
C LEU A 56 -24.22 1.11 0.53
N THR A 57 -24.60 1.87 1.56
CA THR A 57 -26.00 2.03 1.96
C THR A 57 -26.45 3.45 2.26
N GLY A 58 -25.54 4.37 2.61
CA GLY A 58 -25.87 5.75 2.96
C GLY A 58 -26.03 6.68 1.75
N GLY A 59 -25.36 6.36 0.65
CA GLY A 59 -25.31 7.15 -0.56
C GLY A 59 -26.45 6.88 -1.55
N SER A 60 -26.20 7.20 -2.81
CA SER A 60 -27.15 6.95 -3.88
C SER A 60 -27.23 5.46 -4.27
N LYS A 61 -28.30 5.03 -4.93
CA LYS A 61 -28.40 3.65 -5.44
C LYS A 61 -27.30 3.31 -6.47
N PRO A 62 -26.95 4.20 -7.42
CA PRO A 62 -25.78 4.03 -8.27
C PRO A 62 -24.47 3.87 -7.49
N GLU A 63 -24.26 4.73 -6.49
CA GLU A 63 -23.06 4.71 -5.63
C GLU A 63 -22.90 3.37 -4.90
N GLY A 64 -23.95 2.88 -4.23
CA GLY A 64 -23.93 1.59 -3.55
C GLY A 64 -23.63 0.43 -4.50
N ARG A 65 -24.18 0.47 -5.72
CA ARG A 65 -23.92 -0.56 -6.74
C ARG A 65 -22.48 -0.55 -7.21
N LYS A 66 -21.92 0.63 -7.52
CA LYS A 66 -20.53 0.76 -7.98
C LYS A 66 -19.52 0.48 -6.88
N THR A 67 -19.83 0.87 -5.65
CA THR A 67 -19.07 0.48 -4.47
C THR A 67 -19.03 -1.04 -4.34
N CYS A 68 -20.20 -1.70 -4.34
CA CYS A 68 -20.30 -3.15 -4.20
C CYS A 68 -19.57 -3.89 -5.34
N ASP A 69 -19.70 -3.42 -6.59
CA ASP A 69 -19.00 -3.98 -7.76
C ASP A 69 -17.48 -3.89 -7.62
N ALA A 70 -16.95 -2.71 -7.30
CA ALA A 70 -15.52 -2.49 -7.12
C ALA A 70 -14.95 -3.36 -5.98
N LEU A 71 -15.65 -3.40 -4.83
CA LEU A 71 -15.24 -4.23 -3.70
C LEU A 71 -15.26 -5.73 -4.04
N LEU A 72 -16.30 -6.20 -4.73
CA LEU A 72 -16.42 -7.61 -5.13
C LEU A 72 -15.26 -8.02 -6.04
N ARG A 73 -14.95 -7.20 -7.04
CA ARG A 73 -13.84 -7.43 -7.97
C ARG A 73 -12.50 -7.46 -7.24
N LEU A 74 -12.23 -6.48 -6.39
CA LEU A 74 -10.99 -6.44 -5.60
C LEU A 74 -10.86 -7.63 -4.65
N CYS A 75 -11.95 -8.03 -3.98
CA CYS A 75 -11.93 -9.20 -3.09
C CYS A 75 -11.75 -10.53 -3.84
N ASN A 76 -12.17 -10.58 -5.10
CA ASN A 76 -11.92 -11.70 -6.02
C ASN A 76 -10.66 -11.51 -6.88
N LYS A 77 -9.73 -10.65 -6.46
CA LYS A 77 -8.40 -10.45 -7.07
C LYS A 77 -8.41 -9.90 -8.51
N GLU A 78 -9.52 -9.30 -8.91
CA GLU A 78 -9.67 -8.66 -10.21
C GLU A 78 -9.18 -7.19 -10.17
N ALA A 79 -8.73 -6.69 -11.30
CA ALA A 79 -8.31 -5.30 -11.45
C ALA A 79 -9.53 -4.35 -11.43
N VAL A 80 -9.36 -3.18 -10.81
CA VAL A 80 -10.37 -2.10 -10.80
C VAL A 80 -9.70 -0.78 -11.20
N GLU A 81 -10.32 -0.08 -12.16
CA GLU A 81 -9.96 1.28 -12.54
C GLU A 81 -10.65 2.28 -11.60
N LEU A 82 -9.88 3.23 -11.09
CA LEU A 82 -10.31 4.25 -10.15
C LEU A 82 -9.79 5.62 -10.60
N THR A 83 -10.55 6.67 -10.30
CA THR A 83 -10.09 8.04 -10.47
C THR A 83 -10.12 8.78 -9.14
N ILE A 84 -9.11 9.62 -8.90
CA ILE A 84 -9.01 10.42 -7.67
C ILE A 84 -9.36 11.87 -8.00
N ASP A 85 -10.25 12.46 -7.20
CA ASP A 85 -10.65 13.87 -7.36
C ASP A 85 -9.43 14.78 -7.23
N GLY A 86 -9.08 15.48 -8.32
CA GLY A 86 -7.89 16.33 -8.38
C GLY A 86 -6.55 15.57 -8.39
N GLY A 87 -6.58 14.26 -8.65
CA GLY A 87 -5.42 13.38 -8.66
C GLY A 87 -5.31 12.55 -9.94
N SER A 88 -4.75 11.35 -9.81
CA SER A 88 -4.45 10.43 -10.91
C SER A 88 -5.60 9.49 -11.26
N SER A 89 -5.54 8.93 -12.48
CA SER A 89 -6.25 7.68 -12.80
C SER A 89 -5.37 6.50 -12.44
N ILE A 90 -5.94 5.50 -11.76
CA ILE A 90 -5.18 4.35 -11.26
C ILE A 90 -5.91 3.03 -11.55
N ILE A 91 -5.15 1.98 -11.85
CA ILE A 91 -5.65 0.60 -11.88
C ILE A 91 -4.98 -0.15 -10.75
N VAL A 92 -5.78 -0.74 -9.87
CA VAL A 92 -5.32 -1.53 -8.71
C VAL A 92 -5.82 -2.96 -8.81
N GLN A 93 -4.96 -3.91 -8.49
CA GLN A 93 -5.28 -5.35 -8.48
C GLN A 93 -4.43 -6.06 -7.41
N ALA A 94 -5.06 -6.85 -6.55
CA ALA A 94 -4.33 -7.57 -5.50
C ALA A 94 -3.16 -8.39 -6.08
N GLY A 95 -1.97 -8.25 -5.49
CA GLY A 95 -0.77 -8.98 -5.87
C GLY A 95 -0.12 -8.53 -7.20
N HIS A 96 -0.54 -7.40 -7.78
CA HIS A 96 0.01 -6.89 -9.04
C HIS A 96 0.47 -5.44 -8.91
N ALA A 97 1.40 -5.05 -9.77
CA ALA A 97 1.85 -3.66 -9.90
C ALA A 97 0.69 -2.69 -10.18
N PRO A 98 0.61 -1.53 -9.51
CA PRO A 98 -0.35 -0.51 -9.88
C PRO A 98 -0.02 0.09 -11.25
N VAL A 99 -1.06 0.52 -11.97
CA VAL A 99 -0.91 1.36 -13.16
C VAL A 99 -1.42 2.75 -12.82
N ILE A 100 -0.55 3.76 -12.90
CA ILE A 100 -0.86 5.16 -12.56
C ILE A 100 -0.69 6.01 -13.80
N ASP A 101 -1.75 6.71 -14.21
CA ASP A 101 -1.80 7.54 -15.42
C ASP A 101 -1.29 6.79 -16.67
N GLY A 102 -1.64 5.50 -16.76
CA GLY A 102 -1.26 4.61 -17.86
C GLY A 102 0.14 4.00 -17.77
N LYS A 103 0.90 4.26 -16.70
CA LYS A 103 2.24 3.70 -16.48
C LYS A 103 2.22 2.67 -15.35
N ALA A 104 2.73 1.48 -15.61
CA ALA A 104 2.91 0.47 -14.58
C ALA A 104 4.09 0.85 -13.67
N GLU A 105 3.87 0.80 -12.36
CA GLU A 105 4.95 0.94 -11.38
C GLU A 105 5.67 -0.39 -11.23
N GLU A 106 6.99 -0.40 -11.37
CA GLU A 106 7.77 -1.65 -11.27
C GLU A 106 8.46 -1.81 -9.92
N ARG A 107 8.77 -0.68 -9.24
CA ARG A 107 9.70 -0.67 -8.11
C ARG A 107 9.16 0.11 -6.93
N MET A 108 9.32 -0.49 -5.76
CA MET A 108 9.11 0.09 -4.46
C MET A 108 10.46 0.40 -3.82
N ARG A 109 10.66 1.64 -3.38
CA ARG A 109 11.91 2.08 -2.75
C ARG A 109 12.13 1.39 -1.39
N VAL A 110 13.39 1.14 -1.05
CA VAL A 110 13.81 0.62 0.27
C VAL A 110 13.78 1.69 1.36
N GLY A 111 13.80 2.96 0.98
CA GLY A 111 13.73 4.05 1.93
C GLY A 111 13.84 5.42 1.29
N CYS A 112 13.67 6.43 2.14
CA CYS A 112 13.83 7.83 1.77
C CYS A 112 15.28 8.16 1.36
N GLY A 113 15.51 9.34 0.77
CA GLY A 113 16.83 9.73 0.28
C GLY A 113 17.95 9.68 1.34
N SER A 114 17.61 9.93 2.61
CA SER A 114 18.54 9.77 3.74
C SER A 114 18.95 8.32 4.00
N ALA A 115 18.03 7.37 3.85
CA ALA A 115 18.31 5.94 4.01
C ALA A 115 19.19 5.45 2.86
N THR A 116 18.91 5.87 1.62
CA THR A 116 19.74 5.58 0.45
C THR A 116 21.19 6.01 0.66
N ILE A 117 21.42 7.21 1.20
CA ILE A 117 22.78 7.65 1.57
C ILE A 117 23.43 6.71 2.59
N GLY A 118 22.69 6.32 3.64
CA GLY A 118 23.20 5.39 4.65
C GLY A 118 23.65 4.04 4.07
N MET A 119 22.99 3.57 3.02
CA MET A 119 23.29 2.28 2.37
C MET A 119 24.40 2.37 1.33
N PHE A 120 24.49 3.48 0.57
CA PHE A 120 25.33 3.55 -0.63
C PHE A 120 26.50 4.53 -0.57
N ALA A 121 26.59 5.42 0.43
CA ALA A 121 27.61 6.48 0.46
C ALA A 121 29.05 5.96 0.30
N SER A 122 29.42 4.84 0.91
CA SER A 122 30.77 4.28 0.79
C SER A 122 31.12 3.84 -0.63
N GLN A 123 30.13 3.52 -1.47
CA GLN A 123 30.34 3.09 -2.85
C GLN A 123 30.62 4.25 -3.79
N TRP A 124 30.13 5.45 -3.45
CA TRP A 124 30.36 6.66 -4.24
C TRP A 124 31.69 7.35 -3.90
N GLN A 125 32.30 7.00 -2.76
CA GLN A 125 33.51 7.65 -2.29
C GLN A 125 34.66 7.49 -3.30
N GLY A 126 35.23 8.62 -3.72
CA GLY A 126 36.31 8.65 -4.71
C GLY A 126 35.84 8.51 -6.16
N LEU A 127 34.54 8.29 -6.40
CA LEU A 127 33.96 8.24 -7.75
C LEU A 127 33.28 9.56 -8.15
N VAL A 128 32.79 10.32 -7.17
CA VAL A 128 32.10 11.60 -7.37
C VAL A 128 32.31 12.50 -6.14
N ASP A 129 32.33 13.81 -6.34
CA ASP A 129 32.56 14.77 -5.25
C ASP A 129 31.30 15.01 -4.40
N GLU A 130 30.10 14.88 -4.97
CA GLU A 130 28.82 15.02 -4.25
C GLU A 130 27.75 14.07 -4.79
N VAL A 131 26.86 13.62 -3.90
CA VAL A 131 25.62 12.93 -4.30
C VAL A 131 24.42 13.55 -3.59
N VAL A 132 23.39 13.83 -4.37
CA VAL A 132 22.07 14.22 -3.86
C VAL A 132 21.07 13.14 -4.23
N VAL A 133 20.43 12.56 -3.22
CA VAL A 133 19.34 11.61 -3.41
C VAL A 133 18.02 12.36 -3.31
N VAL A 134 17.35 12.54 -4.45
CA VAL A 134 16.10 13.28 -4.57
C VAL A 134 14.93 12.40 -4.16
N ASP A 135 14.13 12.94 -3.25
CA ASP A 135 12.96 12.27 -2.66
C ASP A 135 11.99 13.37 -2.16
N ASP A 136 10.70 13.16 -2.40
CA ASP A 136 9.63 14.08 -2.02
C ASP A 136 9.51 14.24 -0.50
N HIS A 137 9.74 13.15 0.24
CA HIS A 137 9.72 13.16 1.69
C HIS A 137 11.01 13.72 2.27
N ILE A 138 12.17 13.10 1.96
CA ILE A 138 13.47 13.44 2.53
C ILE A 138 14.57 13.37 1.48
N THR A 139 14.91 14.51 0.90
CA THR A 139 16.08 14.63 0.04
C THR A 139 17.37 14.59 0.87
N GLY A 140 18.30 13.75 0.45
CA GLY A 140 19.59 13.53 1.11
C GLY A 140 20.75 14.21 0.39
N VAL A 141 21.74 14.72 1.13
CA VAL A 141 23.01 15.27 0.59
C VAL A 141 24.20 14.64 1.31
N VAL A 142 25.06 13.90 0.59
CA VAL A 142 26.09 13.06 1.20
C VAL A 142 27.10 13.86 2.00
N SER A 143 27.67 14.94 1.44
CA SER A 143 28.72 15.70 2.13
C SER A 143 28.28 16.34 3.44
N GLU A 144 26.98 16.57 3.61
CA GLU A 144 26.39 17.11 4.83
C GLU A 144 25.86 16.03 5.78
N HIS A 145 25.48 14.85 5.26
CA HIS A 145 24.87 13.77 6.01
C HIS A 145 25.85 13.10 6.97
N GLN A 146 25.35 12.54 8.08
CA GLN A 146 26.19 11.87 9.07
C GLN A 146 27.00 10.70 8.47
N ALA A 147 26.40 9.92 7.56
CA ALA A 147 27.12 8.85 6.85
C ALA A 147 28.32 9.39 6.06
N GLY A 148 28.19 10.54 5.39
CA GLY A 148 29.30 11.19 4.71
C GLY A 148 30.38 11.66 5.70
N LYS A 149 29.98 12.18 6.88
CA LYS A 149 30.94 12.57 7.92
C LYS A 149 31.74 11.41 8.48
N VAL A 150 31.13 10.23 8.61
CA VAL A 150 31.81 9.02 9.12
C VAL A 150 32.89 8.53 8.15
N ILE A 151 32.72 8.79 6.85
CA ILE A 151 33.69 8.40 5.81
C ILE A 151 34.57 9.56 5.35
N ASP A 152 34.67 10.63 6.14
CA ASP A 152 35.47 11.83 5.85
C ASP A 152 35.15 12.48 4.49
N TRP A 153 33.88 12.48 4.09
CA TRP A 153 33.44 13.11 2.85
C TRP A 153 33.68 14.62 2.87
N ALA A 154 34.41 15.11 1.88
CA ALA A 154 34.81 16.52 1.80
C ALA A 154 33.60 17.45 1.64
N ALA A 155 33.67 18.64 2.23
CA ALA A 155 32.64 19.66 2.00
C ALA A 155 32.69 20.17 0.54
N THR A 156 31.53 20.23 -0.10
CA THR A 156 31.41 20.54 -1.54
C THR A 156 30.92 21.97 -1.78
N GLY A 157 30.48 22.65 -0.72
CA GLY A 157 29.87 23.98 -0.81
C GLY A 157 28.43 23.98 -1.34
N ILE A 158 27.83 22.81 -1.58
CA ILE A 158 26.44 22.66 -2.06
C ILE A 158 25.45 23.38 -1.13
N ARG A 159 24.33 23.81 -1.71
CA ARG A 159 23.18 24.36 -1.02
C ARG A 159 21.92 23.76 -1.62
N ILE A 160 20.97 23.37 -0.79
CA ILE A 160 19.65 22.89 -1.22
C ILE A 160 18.59 23.93 -0.87
N ASN A 161 17.68 24.18 -1.80
CA ASN A 161 16.46 24.96 -1.64
C ASN A 161 15.41 24.07 -0.97
N GLY A 162 15.40 24.04 0.36
CA GLY A 162 14.43 23.24 1.12
C GLY A 162 14.57 23.48 2.62
N ARG A 163 13.65 22.92 3.40
CA ARG A 163 13.68 23.03 4.85
C ARG A 163 14.69 22.01 5.41
N ARG A 164 15.85 22.50 5.84
CA ARG A 164 16.85 21.68 6.53
C ARG A 164 16.27 21.13 7.84
N SER A 165 16.30 19.81 7.98
CA SER A 165 15.85 19.09 9.18
C SER A 165 17.03 18.85 10.12
N THR A 166 17.99 18.07 9.63
CA THR A 166 19.27 17.72 10.25
C THR A 166 20.34 17.82 9.15
N PRO A 167 21.65 17.83 9.48
CA PRO A 167 22.69 17.89 8.46
C PRO A 167 22.51 16.83 7.37
N GLY A 168 22.47 17.28 6.10
CA GLY A 168 22.26 16.41 4.94
C GLY A 168 20.84 15.86 4.75
N ARG A 169 19.85 16.32 5.52
CA ARG A 169 18.43 15.93 5.39
C ARG A 169 17.55 17.14 5.17
N TYR A 170 16.83 17.16 4.05
CA TYR A 170 15.98 18.29 3.64
C TYR A 170 14.55 17.81 3.38
N PHE A 171 13.60 18.49 4.01
CA PHE A 171 12.16 18.31 3.76
C PHE A 171 11.68 19.36 2.76
N LYS A 172 10.62 19.02 2.01
CA LYS A 172 9.90 19.97 1.14
C LYS A 172 10.85 20.72 0.19
N VAL A 173 11.68 19.98 -0.52
CA VAL A 173 12.53 20.55 -1.60
C VAL A 173 11.70 20.85 -2.85
N ALA A 174 10.60 20.13 -3.02
CA ALA A 174 9.58 20.26 -4.06
C ALA A 174 8.25 19.72 -3.52
N GLU A 175 7.16 19.98 -4.23
CA GLU A 175 5.85 19.41 -3.90
C GLU A 175 5.75 17.96 -4.45
N PRO A 176 4.90 17.09 -3.89
CA PRO A 176 4.65 15.76 -4.43
C PRO A 176 4.13 15.80 -5.87
N GLY A 177 4.49 14.81 -6.68
CA GLY A 177 4.11 14.74 -8.08
C GLY A 177 4.59 13.46 -8.79
N ASN A 178 4.71 13.55 -10.12
CA ASN A 178 5.01 12.43 -11.02
C ASN A 178 6.41 12.47 -11.65
N GLY A 179 7.24 13.42 -11.22
CA GLY A 179 8.61 13.65 -11.67
C GLY A 179 9.65 12.99 -10.75
N TRP A 180 10.81 13.63 -10.60
CA TRP A 180 11.97 13.06 -9.91
C TRP A 180 11.69 12.67 -8.46
N GLY A 181 11.87 11.38 -8.12
CA GLY A 181 11.76 10.90 -6.74
C GLY A 181 10.40 11.17 -6.09
N GLY A 182 9.32 11.12 -6.88
CA GLY A 182 7.96 11.39 -6.40
C GLY A 182 7.60 12.87 -6.26
N THR A 183 8.42 13.77 -6.79
CA THR A 183 8.18 15.23 -6.75
C THR A 183 7.51 15.75 -8.03
N ASN A 184 7.14 17.03 -8.05
CA ASN A 184 6.59 17.71 -9.21
C ASN A 184 7.65 18.32 -10.16
N ILE A 185 8.93 17.97 -10.02
CA ILE A 185 10.02 18.53 -10.85
C ILE A 185 10.52 17.52 -11.90
N ASP A 186 10.80 18.03 -13.10
CA ASP A 186 11.47 17.26 -14.17
C ASP A 186 13.00 17.47 -14.17
N ASP A 187 13.45 18.67 -13.79
CA ASP A 187 14.86 19.01 -13.65
C ASP A 187 15.28 18.96 -12.17
N PRO A 188 16.15 18.01 -11.76
CA PRO A 188 16.59 17.90 -10.38
C PRO A 188 17.42 19.11 -9.93
N LEU A 189 17.99 19.89 -10.85
CA LEU A 189 18.78 21.08 -10.49
C LEU A 189 17.92 22.20 -9.87
N ALA A 190 16.59 22.16 -10.05
CA ALA A 190 15.66 23.14 -9.49
C ALA A 190 15.72 23.20 -7.95
N ILE A 191 16.11 22.11 -7.29
CA ILE A 191 16.25 22.06 -5.83
C ILE A 191 17.60 22.61 -5.34
N LEU A 192 18.53 22.96 -6.23
CA LEU A 192 19.85 23.45 -5.85
C LEU A 192 19.84 24.98 -5.67
N GLY A 193 20.44 25.43 -4.58
CA GLY A 193 20.75 26.83 -4.34
C GLY A 193 22.14 27.20 -4.86
N GLN A 194 22.51 28.47 -4.69
CA GLN A 194 23.83 28.94 -5.09
C GLN A 194 24.96 28.20 -4.34
N TRP A 195 25.90 27.64 -5.12
CA TRP A 195 27.10 26.97 -4.63
C TRP A 195 28.06 27.95 -3.94
N ARG A 196 28.77 27.48 -2.90
CA ARG A 196 29.58 28.33 -2.02
C ARG A 196 31.07 28.01 -2.15
N ALA A 197 31.80 28.83 -2.91
CA ALA A 197 33.25 28.68 -3.09
C ALA A 197 34.01 28.69 -1.75
N THR A 198 33.60 29.53 -0.82
CA THR A 198 34.16 29.62 0.55
C THR A 198 33.97 28.34 1.38
N LYS A 199 33.19 27.38 0.90
CA LYS A 199 32.89 26.10 1.56
C LYS A 199 33.23 24.88 0.72
N GLY A 200 34.05 25.04 -0.32
CA GLY A 200 34.61 23.94 -1.10
C GLY A 200 34.12 23.83 -2.56
N ALA A 201 33.15 24.65 -2.97
CA ALA A 201 32.71 24.63 -4.36
C ALA A 201 33.83 25.12 -5.30
N ARG A 202 34.06 24.39 -6.39
CA ARG A 202 35.12 24.68 -7.37
C ARG A 202 34.71 24.20 -8.76
N ALA A 203 35.30 24.79 -9.79
CA ALA A 203 35.20 24.27 -11.14
C ALA A 203 35.71 22.81 -11.18
N GLY A 204 35.07 21.98 -12.00
CA GLY A 204 35.38 20.56 -12.11
C GLY A 204 34.85 19.70 -10.95
N LEU A 205 34.08 20.24 -10.00
CA LEU A 205 33.42 19.44 -8.97
C LEU A 205 32.30 18.61 -9.59
N SER A 206 32.33 17.30 -9.36
CA SER A 206 31.39 16.33 -9.92
C SER A 206 30.20 16.07 -8.98
N LEU A 207 29.00 15.93 -9.55
CA LEU A 207 27.74 15.78 -8.84
C LEU A 207 26.91 14.66 -9.47
N LEU A 208 26.44 13.71 -8.64
CA LEU A 208 25.41 12.75 -8.98
C LEU A 208 24.08 13.19 -8.36
N MET A 209 23.08 13.45 -9.19
CA MET A 209 21.68 13.54 -8.75
C MET A 209 21.04 12.18 -9.04
N VAL A 210 20.38 11.56 -8.05
CA VAL A 210 19.72 10.26 -8.23
C VAL A 210 18.43 10.17 -7.42
N SER A 211 17.44 9.43 -7.90
CA SER A 211 16.21 9.13 -7.15
C SER A 211 16.37 7.92 -6.22
N THR A 212 15.45 7.73 -5.29
CA THR A 212 15.42 6.59 -4.36
C THR A 212 15.28 5.23 -5.03
N THR A 213 14.76 5.17 -6.26
CA THR A 213 14.58 3.94 -7.05
C THR A 213 15.63 3.76 -8.15
N GLY A 214 16.50 4.76 -8.36
CA GLY A 214 17.43 4.80 -9.48
C GLY A 214 16.77 4.99 -10.86
N GLU A 215 15.44 5.17 -10.94
CA GLU A 215 14.72 5.43 -12.20
C GLU A 215 15.20 6.73 -12.85
N HIS A 216 15.45 7.74 -12.02
CA HIS A 216 16.04 9.00 -12.42
C HIS A 216 17.48 9.12 -11.90
N ALA A 217 18.40 9.46 -12.80
CA ALA A 217 19.79 9.76 -12.48
C ALA A 217 20.39 10.76 -13.48
N GLY A 218 21.30 11.62 -13.00
CA GLY A 218 21.98 12.62 -13.79
C GLY A 218 23.36 12.94 -13.23
N TYR A 219 24.35 13.06 -14.12
CA TYR A 219 25.72 13.40 -13.76
C TYR A 219 26.05 14.80 -14.26
N TYR A 220 26.64 15.61 -13.37
CA TYR A 220 26.92 17.02 -13.61
C TYR A 220 28.33 17.36 -13.16
N VAL A 221 28.93 18.36 -13.81
CA VAL A 221 30.20 18.95 -13.38
C VAL A 221 30.05 20.46 -13.32
N LEU A 222 30.54 21.08 -12.24
CA LEU A 222 30.52 22.52 -12.10
C LEU A 222 31.46 23.18 -13.12
N ASN A 223 30.93 24.14 -13.88
CA ASN A 223 31.73 25.00 -14.76
C ASN A 223 32.51 26.08 -13.94
N ASP A 224 33.21 26.97 -14.64
CA ASP A 224 33.97 28.08 -14.01
C ASP A 224 33.07 29.07 -13.23
N ALA A 225 31.79 29.17 -13.59
CA ALA A 225 30.79 29.96 -12.88
C ALA A 225 30.13 29.20 -11.71
N LEU A 226 30.58 27.98 -11.41
CA LEU A 226 30.01 27.07 -10.41
C LEU A 226 28.57 26.63 -10.70
N GLU A 227 28.22 26.56 -11.97
CA GLU A 227 26.93 26.06 -12.44
C GLU A 227 27.07 24.60 -12.86
N PRO A 228 26.17 23.70 -12.44
CA PRO A 228 26.20 22.31 -12.83
C PRO A 228 25.85 22.16 -14.33
N VAL A 229 26.77 21.58 -15.09
CA VAL A 229 26.57 21.24 -16.51
C VAL A 229 26.45 19.73 -16.62
N MET A 230 25.36 19.26 -17.24
CA MET A 230 25.13 17.83 -17.44
C MET A 230 26.19 17.23 -18.36
N LEU A 231 26.75 16.10 -17.97
CA LEU A 231 27.69 15.32 -18.76
C LEU A 231 27.25 13.85 -18.83
N PRO A 232 27.77 13.05 -19.77
CA PRO A 232 27.49 11.62 -19.82
C PRO A 232 27.85 10.92 -18.51
N MET A 233 26.97 10.03 -18.04
CA MET A 233 27.16 9.26 -16.81
C MET A 233 28.42 8.38 -16.91
N PRO A 234 29.39 8.50 -15.98
CA PRO A 234 30.52 7.58 -15.89
C PRO A 234 30.06 6.15 -15.59
N ALA A 235 30.66 5.16 -16.25
CA ALA A 235 30.27 3.74 -16.10
C ALA A 235 30.32 3.25 -14.64
N ALA A 236 31.32 3.70 -13.87
CA ALA A 236 31.44 3.35 -12.45
C ALA A 236 30.28 3.88 -11.60
N LEU A 237 29.74 5.07 -11.92
CA LEU A 237 28.57 5.62 -11.25
C LEU A 237 27.28 4.96 -11.72
N GLN A 238 27.18 4.59 -12.99
CA GLN A 238 26.03 3.84 -13.51
C GLN A 238 25.82 2.54 -12.73
N THR A 239 26.90 1.78 -12.43
CA THR A 239 26.81 0.57 -11.60
C THR A 239 26.20 0.84 -10.23
N SER A 240 26.46 2.00 -9.62
CA SER A 240 25.86 2.37 -8.33
C SER A 240 24.37 2.72 -8.44
N VAL A 241 23.95 3.36 -9.54
CA VAL A 241 22.53 3.63 -9.83
C VAL A 241 21.79 2.31 -10.04
N ASP A 242 22.38 1.39 -10.80
CA ASP A 242 21.82 0.06 -11.04
C ASP A 242 21.71 -0.73 -9.72
N LEU A 243 22.65 -0.54 -8.79
CA LEU A 243 22.58 -1.18 -7.47
C LEU A 243 21.43 -0.63 -6.61
N ILE A 244 21.15 0.69 -6.66
CA ILE A 244 19.97 1.26 -6.00
C ILE A 244 18.70 0.58 -6.54
N ALA A 245 18.59 0.47 -7.86
CA ALA A 245 17.47 -0.21 -8.51
C ALA A 245 17.35 -1.69 -8.10
N GLN A 246 18.48 -2.42 -8.01
CA GLN A 246 18.50 -3.82 -7.60
C GLN A 246 18.09 -4.04 -6.14
N ASN A 247 18.23 -3.02 -5.29
CA ASN A 247 17.78 -3.09 -3.90
C ASN A 247 16.29 -2.78 -3.77
N CYS A 248 15.64 -2.22 -4.79
CA CYS A 248 14.19 -1.99 -4.75
C CYS A 248 13.42 -3.31 -4.76
N GLU A 249 12.26 -3.30 -4.11
CA GLU A 249 11.31 -4.42 -4.16
C GLU A 249 10.34 -4.25 -5.34
N PRO A 250 9.70 -5.31 -5.85
CA PRO A 250 8.61 -5.16 -6.81
C PRO A 250 7.47 -4.32 -6.23
N ALA A 251 6.98 -3.33 -6.99
CA ALA A 251 5.80 -2.58 -6.60
C ALA A 251 4.54 -3.46 -6.71
N LEU A 252 3.71 -3.48 -5.67
CA LEU A 252 2.47 -4.27 -5.63
C LEU A 252 1.31 -3.46 -5.03
N CYS A 253 0.10 -3.83 -5.44
CA CYS A 253 -1.14 -3.48 -4.74
C CYS A 253 -1.50 -4.59 -3.76
N THR A 254 -1.71 -4.24 -2.50
CA THR A 254 -2.30 -5.14 -1.49
C THR A 254 -3.74 -4.73 -1.24
N VAL A 255 -4.65 -5.70 -1.19
CA VAL A 255 -6.06 -5.47 -0.86
C VAL A 255 -6.37 -6.24 0.41
N LEU A 256 -6.70 -5.52 1.48
CA LEU A 256 -7.15 -6.12 2.74
C LEU A 256 -8.66 -5.94 2.87
N PHE A 257 -9.40 -7.05 2.90
CA PHE A 257 -10.83 -7.01 3.21
C PHE A 257 -11.03 -6.80 4.71
N MET A 258 -11.87 -5.84 5.07
CA MET A 258 -12.18 -5.49 6.45
C MET A 258 -13.70 -5.49 6.68
N CYS A 259 -14.14 -6.25 7.69
CA CYS A 259 -15.55 -6.36 8.01
C CYS A 259 -15.82 -6.54 9.51
N GLY A 260 -17.03 -6.18 9.92
CA GLY A 260 -17.54 -6.43 11.27
C GLY A 260 -18.67 -7.45 11.25
N ALA A 261 -18.56 -8.51 12.06
CA ALA A 261 -19.64 -9.47 12.26
C ALA A 261 -20.74 -8.84 13.13
N GLY A 262 -21.83 -8.42 12.46
CA GLY A 262 -22.97 -7.75 13.07
C GLY A 262 -23.73 -8.61 14.10
N GLY A 263 -24.69 -8.00 14.80
CA GLY A 263 -25.51 -8.71 15.79
C GLY A 263 -26.32 -9.85 15.19
N SER A 264 -26.93 -9.63 14.01
CA SER A 264 -27.74 -10.62 13.29
C SER A 264 -26.95 -11.86 12.89
N LEU A 265 -25.74 -11.67 12.35
CA LEU A 265 -24.82 -12.74 12.00
C LEU A 265 -24.49 -13.57 13.26
N ARG A 266 -24.08 -12.90 14.34
CA ARG A 266 -23.72 -13.58 15.60
C ARG A 266 -24.91 -14.29 16.26
N SER A 267 -26.13 -13.73 16.18
CA SER A 267 -27.34 -14.41 16.68
C SER A 267 -27.72 -15.64 15.85
N GLY A 268 -27.32 -15.67 14.57
CA GLY A 268 -27.44 -16.87 13.74
C GLY A 268 -26.52 -18.01 14.16
N VAL A 269 -25.55 -17.75 15.05
CA VAL A 269 -24.58 -18.74 15.54
C VAL A 269 -24.86 -19.13 17.00
N THR A 270 -25.22 -18.18 17.86
CA THR A 270 -25.52 -18.41 19.28
C THR A 270 -26.70 -17.59 19.76
N ASP A 271 -27.48 -18.10 20.72
CA ASP A 271 -28.61 -17.39 21.33
C ASP A 271 -28.22 -16.03 21.93
N ASN A 272 -27.02 -15.94 22.51
CA ASN A 272 -26.46 -14.68 23.00
C ASN A 272 -25.19 -14.31 22.21
N PRO A 273 -25.26 -13.34 21.27
CA PRO A 273 -24.14 -12.97 20.41
C PRO A 273 -22.91 -12.43 21.17
N ILE A 274 -23.10 -11.99 22.42
CA ILE A 274 -22.00 -11.52 23.29
C ILE A 274 -21.15 -12.69 23.76
N HIS A 275 -21.70 -13.89 23.96
CA HIS A 275 -20.92 -15.06 24.34
C HIS A 275 -19.95 -15.46 23.23
N LEU A 276 -20.43 -15.51 21.98
CA LEU A 276 -19.56 -15.75 20.81
C LEU A 276 -18.46 -14.69 20.72
N THR A 277 -18.81 -13.42 20.92
CA THR A 277 -17.83 -12.32 20.90
C THR A 277 -16.75 -12.52 21.96
N ARG A 278 -17.14 -12.84 23.20
CA ARG A 278 -16.17 -13.12 24.28
C ARG A 278 -15.28 -14.33 23.96
N SER A 279 -15.86 -15.40 23.42
CA SER A 279 -15.12 -16.61 23.03
C SER A 279 -14.09 -16.34 21.94
N VAL A 280 -14.43 -15.49 20.96
CA VAL A 280 -13.50 -15.04 19.93
C VAL A 280 -12.37 -14.19 20.55
N HIS A 281 -12.70 -13.23 21.41
CA HIS A 281 -11.69 -12.39 22.06
C HIS A 281 -10.79 -13.14 23.07
N SER A 282 -11.24 -14.28 23.60
CA SER A 282 -10.46 -15.17 24.46
C SER A 282 -9.78 -16.31 23.70
N ASP A 283 -9.75 -16.27 22.37
CA ASP A 283 -9.14 -17.27 21.47
C ASP A 283 -9.67 -18.71 21.65
N GLU A 284 -10.88 -18.87 22.21
CA GLU A 284 -11.59 -20.15 22.29
C GLU A 284 -12.34 -20.48 20.99
N THR A 285 -12.65 -19.46 20.20
CA THR A 285 -13.26 -19.56 18.87
C THR A 285 -12.40 -18.81 17.87
N SER A 286 -11.91 -19.49 16.84
CA SER A 286 -11.19 -18.84 15.75
C SER A 286 -12.15 -18.28 14.69
N VAL A 287 -11.73 -17.20 14.03
CA VAL A 287 -12.46 -16.56 12.94
C VAL A 287 -11.60 -16.58 11.69
N THR A 288 -12.12 -17.17 10.61
CA THR A 288 -11.46 -17.23 9.29
C THR A 288 -12.39 -16.69 8.21
N ILE A 289 -11.82 -16.31 7.07
CA ILE A 289 -12.55 -15.95 5.85
C ILE A 289 -12.09 -16.91 4.75
N GLY A 290 -12.95 -17.86 4.38
CA GLY A 290 -12.63 -18.85 3.35
C GLY A 290 -11.43 -19.71 3.73
N GLY A 291 -11.28 -20.02 5.02
CA GLY A 291 -10.12 -20.72 5.59
C GLY A 291 -8.90 -19.83 5.88
N ALA A 292 -8.84 -18.61 5.35
CA ALA A 292 -7.71 -17.71 5.58
C ALA A 292 -7.71 -17.17 7.04
N PRO A 293 -6.54 -17.13 7.71
CA PRO A 293 -6.42 -16.52 9.02
C PRO A 293 -6.76 -15.03 8.96
N THR A 294 -7.36 -14.50 10.02
CA THR A 294 -7.71 -13.08 10.10
C THR A 294 -6.98 -12.36 11.22
N TYR A 295 -6.67 -11.08 10.98
CA TYR A 295 -6.29 -10.16 12.04
C TYR A 295 -7.54 -9.60 12.72
N ARG A 296 -7.74 -9.96 13.99
CA ARG A 296 -8.84 -9.46 14.82
C ARG A 296 -8.50 -8.09 15.40
N TRP A 297 -9.34 -7.09 15.10
CA TRP A 297 -9.23 -5.78 15.73
C TRP A 297 -9.71 -5.85 17.19
N PRO A 298 -8.95 -5.25 18.14
CA PRO A 298 -9.37 -5.18 19.53
C PRO A 298 -10.61 -4.28 19.69
N GLY A 299 -11.44 -4.56 20.69
CA GLY A 299 -12.61 -3.74 21.03
C GLY A 299 -13.92 -4.52 21.05
N GLY A 300 -15.02 -3.77 21.01
CA GLY A 300 -16.37 -4.35 21.01
C GLY A 300 -16.75 -4.93 19.64
N GLY A 301 -17.52 -6.02 19.64
CA GLY A 301 -17.89 -6.73 18.42
C GLY A 301 -16.79 -7.67 17.92
N ILE A 302 -16.94 -8.17 16.70
CA ILE A 302 -15.94 -9.01 16.04
C ILE A 302 -15.61 -8.32 14.73
N THR A 303 -14.52 -7.55 14.71
CA THR A 303 -14.02 -6.88 13.52
C THR A 303 -12.74 -7.58 13.09
N VAL A 304 -12.67 -7.97 11.82
CA VAL A 304 -11.56 -8.72 11.26
C VAL A 304 -11.06 -8.08 9.99
N MET A 305 -9.80 -8.33 9.69
CA MET A 305 -9.12 -7.95 8.46
C MET A 305 -8.40 -9.18 7.91
N VAL A 306 -8.43 -9.38 6.59
CA VAL A 306 -7.79 -10.50 5.91
C VAL A 306 -7.16 -10.04 4.60
N ASP A 307 -5.98 -10.57 4.26
CA ASP A 307 -5.40 -10.40 2.93
C ASP A 307 -6.18 -11.27 1.93
N VAL A 308 -6.73 -10.63 0.90
CA VAL A 308 -7.53 -11.34 -0.12
C VAL A 308 -6.70 -12.36 -0.89
N MET A 309 -5.36 -12.22 -0.91
CA MET A 309 -4.46 -13.20 -1.53
C MET A 309 -4.46 -14.55 -0.81
N GLU A 310 -4.79 -14.59 0.48
CA GLU A 310 -4.91 -15.83 1.26
C GLU A 310 -6.28 -16.51 1.13
N VAL A 311 -7.27 -15.81 0.58
CA VAL A 311 -8.64 -16.32 0.39
C VAL A 311 -8.74 -17.06 -0.96
N PRO A 312 -9.48 -18.19 -1.06
CA PRO A 312 -9.72 -18.87 -2.33
C PRO A 312 -10.35 -17.98 -3.40
N ASP A 313 -10.05 -18.26 -4.66
CA ASP A 313 -10.61 -17.52 -5.79
C ASP A 313 -12.14 -17.68 -5.87
N GLY A 314 -12.85 -16.60 -6.20
CA GLY A 314 -14.30 -16.61 -6.34
C GLY A 314 -15.07 -16.82 -5.03
N ALA A 315 -14.41 -16.67 -3.87
CA ALA A 315 -15.04 -16.94 -2.59
C ALA A 315 -15.97 -15.82 -2.11
N PHE A 316 -15.84 -14.60 -2.66
CA PHE A 316 -16.72 -13.48 -2.36
C PHE A 316 -17.89 -13.40 -3.34
N GLY A 317 -19.09 -13.16 -2.80
CA GLY A 317 -20.31 -12.92 -3.55
C GLY A 317 -20.95 -11.57 -3.21
N TYR A 318 -22.17 -11.35 -3.68
CA TYR A 318 -22.96 -10.17 -3.37
C TYR A 318 -24.47 -10.47 -3.41
N VAL A 319 -25.28 -9.57 -2.84
CA VAL A 319 -26.74 -9.62 -2.93
C VAL A 319 -27.31 -8.35 -3.58
N PRO A 320 -28.54 -8.38 -4.15
CA PRO A 320 -29.10 -7.24 -4.89
C PRO A 320 -29.25 -5.94 -4.07
N THR A 321 -29.41 -6.07 -2.76
CA THR A 321 -29.23 -4.96 -1.81
C THR A 321 -27.73 -4.79 -1.61
N PRO A 322 -27.09 -3.71 -2.10
CA PRO A 322 -25.62 -3.62 -2.16
C PRO A 322 -24.93 -4.01 -0.85
N ALA A 323 -24.37 -5.21 -0.84
CA ALA A 323 -23.67 -5.81 0.28
C ALA A 323 -22.86 -6.99 -0.24
N LEU A 324 -21.64 -7.13 0.26
CA LEU A 324 -20.79 -8.27 -0.05
C LEU A 324 -21.23 -9.49 0.76
N VAL A 325 -21.07 -10.67 0.19
CA VAL A 325 -21.15 -11.95 0.88
C VAL A 325 -19.73 -12.45 1.03
N ALA A 326 -19.26 -12.63 2.26
CA ALA A 326 -17.95 -13.21 2.51
C ALA A 326 -18.07 -14.55 3.25
N PRO A 327 -17.17 -15.51 3.00
CA PRO A 327 -17.21 -16.86 3.57
C PRO A 327 -16.67 -16.88 5.01
N LEU A 328 -17.33 -16.17 5.92
CA LEU A 328 -16.90 -16.09 7.31
C LEU A 328 -17.18 -17.40 8.06
N GLU A 329 -16.21 -17.84 8.85
CA GLU A 329 -16.31 -19.07 9.63
C GLU A 329 -15.95 -18.81 11.09
N PHE A 330 -16.71 -19.43 11.99
CA PHE A 330 -16.35 -19.57 13.40
C PHE A 330 -15.99 -21.02 13.66
N THR A 331 -14.79 -21.28 14.16
CA THR A 331 -14.35 -22.64 14.51
C THR A 331 -14.07 -22.73 16.00
N THR A 332 -14.75 -23.67 16.66
CA THR A 332 -14.55 -23.95 18.08
C THR A 332 -14.90 -25.41 18.37
N ARG A 333 -14.56 -25.88 19.58
CA ARG A 333 -14.94 -27.21 20.02
C ARG A 333 -16.45 -27.31 20.23
N ARG A 334 -17.04 -28.48 19.94
CA ARG A 334 -18.48 -28.72 20.12
C ARG A 334 -18.97 -28.42 21.54
N ASP A 335 -18.21 -28.83 22.57
CA ASP A 335 -18.58 -28.59 23.96
C ASP A 335 -18.51 -27.10 24.33
N ALA A 336 -17.57 -26.34 23.74
CA ALA A 336 -17.51 -24.90 23.88
C ALA A 336 -18.73 -24.24 23.20
N TYR A 337 -19.01 -24.59 21.94
CA TYR A 337 -20.18 -24.10 21.21
C TYR A 337 -21.49 -24.31 21.99
N GLN A 338 -21.68 -25.48 22.59
CA GLN A 338 -22.82 -25.76 23.47
C GLN A 338 -22.90 -24.81 24.68
N ARG A 339 -21.77 -24.57 25.37
CA ARG A 339 -21.71 -23.63 26.51
C ARG A 339 -22.00 -22.19 26.12
N LEU A 340 -21.67 -21.80 24.88
CA LEU A 340 -21.97 -20.46 24.37
C LEU A 340 -23.48 -20.23 24.13
N GLY A 341 -24.30 -21.29 24.16
CA GLY A 341 -25.69 -21.25 23.71
C GLY A 341 -25.80 -21.36 22.20
N GLY A 342 -24.93 -22.18 21.58
CA GLY A 342 -24.99 -22.48 20.16
C GLY A 342 -26.26 -23.23 19.76
N HIS A 343 -26.68 -23.06 18.51
CA HIS A 343 -27.87 -23.68 17.92
C HIS A 343 -27.68 -25.20 17.73
N ASN A 344 -27.78 -25.96 18.82
CA ASN A 344 -27.42 -27.39 18.87
C ASN A 344 -28.23 -28.27 17.91
N ALA A 345 -29.48 -27.92 17.64
CA ALA A 345 -30.35 -28.65 16.72
C ALA A 345 -29.87 -28.59 15.26
N HIS A 346 -29.01 -27.62 14.92
CA HIS A 346 -28.47 -27.42 13.58
C HIS A 346 -27.07 -28.02 13.38
N ILE A 347 -26.53 -28.73 14.38
CA ILE A 347 -25.23 -29.38 14.27
C ILE A 347 -25.35 -30.59 13.33
N ARG A 348 -24.53 -30.59 12.27
CA ARG A 348 -24.42 -31.69 11.32
C ARG A 348 -23.02 -32.31 11.35
N ASN A 349 -22.91 -33.55 10.90
CA ASN A 349 -21.61 -34.19 10.71
C ASN A 349 -20.98 -33.72 9.39
N LEU A 350 -19.65 -33.69 9.34
CA LEU A 350 -18.94 -33.24 8.13
C LEU A 350 -19.28 -34.12 6.92
N ASP A 351 -19.28 -35.45 7.09
CA ASP A 351 -19.59 -36.40 6.00
C ASP A 351 -20.99 -36.16 5.41
N ASP A 352 -21.97 -35.88 6.27
CA ASP A 352 -23.35 -35.55 5.86
C ASP A 352 -23.40 -34.24 5.05
N VAL A 353 -22.67 -33.20 5.48
CA VAL A 353 -22.59 -31.92 4.74
C VAL A 353 -21.88 -32.09 3.40
N LEU A 354 -20.82 -32.90 3.33
CA LEU A 354 -20.11 -33.19 2.09
C LEU A 354 -20.95 -34.02 1.11
N GLU A 355 -21.77 -34.94 1.61
CA GLU A 355 -22.61 -35.81 0.78
C GLU A 355 -23.86 -35.09 0.25
N THR A 356 -24.54 -34.34 1.10
CA THR A 356 -25.87 -33.78 0.80
C THR A 356 -25.90 -32.26 0.61
N GLY A 357 -24.78 -31.58 0.87
CA GLY A 357 -24.65 -30.13 0.76
C GLY A 357 -25.26 -29.36 1.95
N GLY A 358 -25.12 -28.03 1.89
CA GLY A 358 -25.76 -27.11 2.82
C GLY A 358 -27.22 -26.80 2.43
N GLU A 359 -27.92 -26.07 3.31
CA GLU A 359 -29.34 -25.70 3.13
C GLU A 359 -29.61 -24.93 1.82
N TYR A 360 -28.64 -24.13 1.36
CA TYR A 360 -28.72 -23.35 0.12
C TYR A 360 -27.88 -23.91 -1.04
N GLY A 361 -27.33 -25.13 -0.89
CA GLY A 361 -26.30 -25.69 -1.77
C GLY A 361 -26.56 -27.11 -2.28
N ALA A 362 -27.81 -27.59 -2.26
CA ALA A 362 -28.16 -28.96 -2.66
C ALA A 362 -27.72 -29.35 -4.10
N GLY A 363 -27.34 -28.37 -4.94
CA GLY A 363 -26.78 -28.59 -6.28
C GLY A 363 -25.25 -28.58 -6.40
N VAL A 364 -24.51 -28.29 -5.33
CA VAL A 364 -23.04 -28.17 -5.35
C VAL A 364 -22.43 -29.27 -4.47
N ARG A 365 -22.06 -30.38 -5.11
CA ARG A 365 -21.34 -31.48 -4.46
C ARG A 365 -19.85 -31.14 -4.44
N VAL A 366 -19.34 -30.65 -3.31
CA VAL A 366 -17.89 -30.47 -3.09
C VAL A 366 -17.32 -31.79 -2.59
N ILE A 367 -17.29 -32.81 -3.46
CA ILE A 367 -16.42 -33.97 -3.26
C ILE A 367 -15.37 -33.88 -4.35
N GLY A 368 -14.10 -33.84 -3.93
CA GLY A 368 -12.93 -33.64 -4.77
C GLY A 368 -12.97 -34.48 -6.04
N GLY A 369 -12.75 -33.81 -7.17
CA GLY A 369 -12.15 -34.49 -8.32
C GLY A 369 -10.74 -34.92 -7.92
N ASP A 370 -10.37 -36.14 -8.30
CA ASP A 370 -9.00 -36.65 -8.21
C ASP A 370 -8.00 -35.64 -8.80
N PRO A 371 -6.74 -35.62 -8.30
CA PRO A 371 -5.73 -34.64 -8.68
C PRO A 371 -5.39 -34.58 -10.18
#